data_AF-A0AAU0MBF2-F1
#
_entry.id   AF-A0AAU0MBF2-F1
#
_cell.length_a   1.000
_cell.length_b   1.000
_cell.length_c   1.000
_cell.angle_alpha   90.00
_cell.angle_beta   90.00
_cell.angle_gamma   90.00
#
_symmetry.space_group_name_H-M   'P 1'
#
loop_
_entity.id
_entity.type
_entity.pdbx_description
1 polymer ?
#
loop_
_entity_poly.entity_id
_entity_poly.type
_entity_poly.pdbx_seq_one_letter_code
_entity_poly.pdbx_strand_id
1 'polypeptide(L)'
;MVTARTVPRRAATTALTLGVPLLLLFACLLWAWSVRSELPQPIAVHWGLGRAPDGFGTLGGLLLIPAIMVPVFALGCWALGFFGGTSAVTRRLAAGMATGLSTFLCVLTAAVLAGQRGLADAAMADPIGPWIAAALAAAFLLAVAVAAVMPGDPIVAAETTVPTEAARLSGAERGRTGWTGTVAMPHLPLVGAVGGAITAIAVVITLVAPPSAPITWAVAGPLVLVAVLLVVTARWTVRVDAAGLTARSWASIVRVRVPMVEVEWAEADTVDPLGDFGGWGFRIGWGSRIGAGETVGGLGTVGVIVRTGTALVIHRSAGRTFVVTVDDAATAAALLNALAERSRTPA
;
A
#
# COMPACT_ATOMS: atom_id res chain seq x y z
N MET A 1 29.23 1.10 14.63
CA MET A 1 29.12 2.39 13.91
C MET A 1 27.99 2.24 12.91
N VAL A 2 26.79 2.73 13.24
CA VAL A 2 25.59 2.55 12.38
C VAL A 2 25.81 3.38 11.12
N THR A 3 26.10 2.72 9.99
CA THR A 3 26.12 3.37 8.68
C THR A 3 24.80 4.10 8.49
N ALA A 4 24.85 5.42 8.32
CA ALA A 4 23.67 6.26 8.17
C ALA A 4 22.79 5.68 7.05
N ARG A 5 21.53 5.37 7.37
CA ARG A 5 20.55 4.83 6.41
C ARG A 5 20.32 5.87 5.31
N THR A 6 21.01 5.75 4.18
CA THR A 6 20.79 6.64 3.03
C THR A 6 19.53 6.18 2.31
N VAL A 7 18.45 6.97 2.40
CA VAL A 7 17.24 6.71 1.61
C VAL A 7 17.56 6.88 0.12
N PRO A 8 17.39 5.83 -0.70
CA PRO A 8 17.70 5.91 -2.12
C PRO A 8 16.57 6.64 -2.88
N ARG A 9 16.87 7.05 -4.12
CA ARG A 9 15.87 7.54 -5.10
C ARG A 9 15.05 8.76 -4.64
N ARG A 10 15.57 9.59 -3.72
CA ARG A 10 14.90 10.80 -3.20
C ARG A 10 14.35 11.72 -4.30
N ALA A 11 15.10 11.94 -5.38
CA ALA A 11 14.63 12.76 -6.50
C ALA A 11 13.37 12.18 -7.17
N ALA A 12 13.36 10.88 -7.43
CA ALA A 12 12.18 10.19 -7.98
C ALA A 12 11.01 10.19 -6.99
N THR A 13 11.28 9.99 -5.70
CA THR A 13 10.27 10.13 -4.64
C THR A 13 9.65 11.52 -4.62
N THR A 14 10.46 12.58 -4.67
CA THR A 14 9.95 13.95 -4.70
C THR A 14 9.13 14.21 -5.96
N ALA A 15 9.64 13.82 -7.14
CA ALA A 15 8.93 14.03 -8.39
C ALA A 15 7.58 13.31 -8.44
N LEU A 16 7.53 12.05 -8.02
CA LEU A 16 6.32 11.21 -8.12
C LEU A 16 5.33 11.43 -6.96
N THR A 17 5.81 11.75 -5.75
CA THR A 17 4.95 11.92 -4.57
C THR A 17 4.54 13.37 -4.32
N LEU A 18 5.30 14.37 -4.79
CA LEU A 18 4.89 15.78 -4.74
C LEU A 18 4.60 16.36 -6.12
N GLY A 19 5.51 16.18 -7.07
CA GLY A 19 5.42 16.81 -8.39
C GLY A 19 4.14 16.42 -9.14
N VAL A 20 3.85 15.11 -9.22
CA VAL A 20 2.63 14.62 -9.89
C VAL A 20 1.34 15.12 -9.20
N PRO A 21 1.14 14.95 -7.88
CA PRO A 21 0.01 15.55 -7.16
C PRO A 21 -0.19 17.05 -7.38
N LEU A 22 0.89 17.84 -7.28
CA LEU A 22 0.81 19.29 -7.44
C LEU A 22 0.52 19.70 -8.88
N LEU A 23 1.01 18.95 -9.86
CA LEU A 23 0.68 19.17 -11.27
C LEU A 23 -0.80 18.89 -11.55
N LEU A 24 -1.35 17.79 -10.99
CA LEU A 24 -2.78 17.48 -11.08
C LEU A 24 -3.63 18.58 -10.45
N LEU A 25 -3.25 19.06 -9.26
CA LEU A 25 -3.92 20.16 -8.58
C LEU A 25 -3.86 21.43 -9.42
N PHE A 26 -2.69 21.80 -9.92
CA PHE A 26 -2.51 22.98 -10.75
C PHE A 26 -3.40 22.94 -12.01
N ALA A 27 -3.41 21.80 -12.71
CA ALA A 27 -4.27 21.60 -13.88
C ALA A 27 -5.76 21.71 -13.52
N CYS A 28 -6.19 21.12 -12.40
CA CYS A 28 -7.56 21.22 -11.91
C CYS A 28 -7.98 22.66 -11.62
N LEU A 29 -7.15 23.41 -10.89
CA LEU A 29 -7.43 24.81 -10.53
C LEU A 29 -7.44 25.72 -11.76
N LEU A 30 -6.49 25.53 -12.68
CA LEU A 30 -6.43 26.28 -13.93
C LEU A 30 -7.67 26.02 -14.81
N TRP A 31 -8.07 24.75 -14.92
CA TRP A 31 -9.24 24.38 -15.67
C TRP A 31 -10.53 24.93 -15.02
N ALA A 32 -10.69 24.80 -13.69
CA ALA A 32 -11.81 25.36 -12.96
C ALA A 32 -11.91 26.89 -13.13
N TRP A 33 -10.77 27.58 -13.10
CA TRP A 33 -10.69 29.01 -13.38
C TRP A 33 -11.15 29.33 -14.79
N SER A 34 -10.76 28.52 -15.79
CA SER A 34 -11.12 28.76 -17.20
C SER A 34 -12.61 28.67 -17.47
N VAL A 35 -13.33 27.79 -16.75
CA VAL A 35 -14.79 27.58 -16.94
C VAL A 35 -15.65 28.38 -15.97
N ARG A 36 -15.05 29.18 -15.08
CA ARG A 36 -15.76 29.83 -13.94
C ARG A 36 -16.93 30.73 -14.35
N SER A 37 -16.86 31.36 -15.52
CA SER A 37 -17.89 32.26 -16.03
C SER A 37 -19.07 31.53 -16.65
N GLU A 38 -18.95 30.22 -16.88
CA GLU A 38 -19.99 29.38 -17.45
C GLU A 38 -20.80 28.64 -16.36
N LEU A 39 -20.49 28.86 -15.08
CA LEU A 39 -21.10 28.15 -13.97
C LEU A 39 -22.27 28.97 -13.37
N PRO A 40 -23.34 28.30 -12.92
CA PRO A 40 -24.39 28.95 -12.14
C PRO A 40 -23.85 29.50 -10.83
N GLN A 41 -24.56 30.49 -10.26
CA GLN A 41 -24.25 31.06 -8.95
C GLN A 41 -25.52 30.96 -8.08
N PRO A 42 -25.56 30.08 -7.06
CA PRO A 42 -24.51 29.16 -6.58
C PRO A 42 -24.30 27.93 -7.47
N ILE A 43 -23.28 27.11 -7.17
CA ILE A 43 -23.08 25.78 -7.77
C ILE A 43 -23.59 24.68 -6.84
N ALA A 44 -24.02 23.55 -7.41
CA ALA A 44 -24.29 22.32 -6.68
C ALA A 44 -22.96 21.72 -6.19
N VAL A 45 -22.94 21.37 -4.90
CA VAL A 45 -21.77 20.76 -4.22
C VAL A 45 -22.15 19.50 -3.44
N HIS A 46 -23.44 19.21 -3.31
CA HIS A 46 -23.96 18.03 -2.64
C HIS A 46 -25.16 17.47 -3.38
N TRP A 47 -25.26 16.13 -3.40
CA TRP A 47 -26.35 15.38 -4.00
C TRP A 47 -26.88 14.40 -2.97
N GLY A 48 -28.16 14.54 -2.63
CA GLY A 48 -28.85 13.63 -1.73
C GLY A 48 -29.12 12.26 -2.37
N LEU A 49 -29.63 11.33 -1.56
CA LEU A 49 -30.05 10.00 -2.02
C LEU A 49 -31.14 10.05 -3.11
N GLY A 50 -31.89 11.15 -3.18
CA GLY A 50 -32.89 11.45 -4.21
C GLY A 50 -32.31 11.84 -5.59
N ARG A 51 -30.99 11.78 -5.78
CA ARG A 51 -30.24 12.07 -7.02
C ARG A 51 -30.21 13.53 -7.47
N ALA A 52 -31.17 14.34 -7.05
CA ALA A 52 -31.16 15.78 -7.29
C ALA A 52 -30.12 16.48 -6.39
N PRO A 53 -29.52 17.59 -6.86
CA PRO A 53 -28.77 18.49 -6.00
C PRO A 53 -29.62 18.99 -4.83
N ASP A 54 -29.11 18.89 -3.62
CA ASP A 54 -29.77 19.35 -2.39
C ASP A 54 -28.85 20.20 -1.49
N GLY A 55 -27.61 20.47 -1.93
CA GLY A 55 -26.72 21.42 -1.29
C GLY A 55 -25.93 22.24 -2.30
N PHE A 56 -25.89 23.55 -2.05
CA PHE A 56 -25.33 24.55 -2.96
C PHE A 56 -24.26 25.38 -2.24
N GLY A 57 -23.27 25.83 -2.99
CA GLY A 57 -22.13 26.55 -2.45
C GLY A 57 -21.41 27.41 -3.48
N THR A 58 -20.28 27.97 -3.07
CA THR A 58 -19.44 28.80 -3.92
C THR A 58 -18.35 27.97 -4.60
N LEU A 59 -17.92 28.41 -5.79
CA LEU A 59 -16.77 27.83 -6.48
C LEU A 59 -15.52 27.83 -5.59
N GLY A 60 -15.26 28.93 -4.88
CA GLY A 60 -14.12 29.04 -3.96
C GLY A 60 -14.18 28.01 -2.83
N GLY A 61 -15.36 27.79 -2.25
CA GLY A 61 -15.56 26.78 -1.20
C GLY A 61 -15.28 25.36 -1.69
N LEU A 62 -15.74 25.01 -2.90
CA LEU A 62 -15.45 23.72 -3.51
C LEU A 62 -13.94 23.54 -3.79
N LEU A 63 -13.28 24.54 -4.38
CA LEU A 63 -11.86 24.47 -4.75
C LEU A 63 -10.93 24.44 -3.53
N LEU A 64 -11.37 24.94 -2.37
CA LEU A 64 -10.59 24.91 -1.14
C LEU A 64 -10.27 23.47 -0.70
N ILE A 65 -11.17 22.52 -0.96
CA ILE A 65 -11.01 21.11 -0.58
C ILE A 65 -9.76 20.50 -1.25
N PRO A 66 -9.65 20.41 -2.59
CA PRO A 66 -8.43 19.91 -3.22
C PRO A 66 -7.23 20.83 -2.96
N ALA A 67 -7.42 22.16 -2.90
CA ALA A 67 -6.31 23.10 -2.67
C ALA A 67 -5.59 22.89 -1.32
N ILE A 68 -6.29 22.41 -0.29
CA ILE A 68 -5.69 22.09 1.02
C ILE A 68 -5.33 20.60 1.12
N MET A 69 -6.27 19.70 0.81
CA MET A 69 -6.10 18.27 1.06
C MET A 69 -4.98 17.68 0.20
N VAL A 70 -4.85 18.09 -1.07
CA VAL A 70 -3.82 17.55 -1.96
C VAL A 70 -2.41 17.90 -1.46
N PRO A 71 -2.04 19.17 -1.22
CA PRO A 71 -0.70 19.48 -0.75
C PRO A 71 -0.39 18.88 0.62
N VAL A 72 -1.33 18.93 1.57
CA VAL A 72 -1.13 18.38 2.92
C VAL A 72 -0.88 16.87 2.88
N PHE A 73 -1.73 16.13 2.17
CA PHE A 73 -1.60 14.68 2.10
C PHE A 73 -0.38 14.23 1.27
N ALA A 74 -0.12 14.91 0.14
CA ALA A 74 1.06 14.68 -0.66
C ALA A 74 2.35 14.97 0.12
N LEU A 75 2.37 16.03 0.93
CA LEU A 75 3.50 16.36 1.80
C LEU A 75 3.73 15.29 2.87
N GLY A 76 2.66 14.79 3.51
CA GLY A 76 2.76 13.68 4.46
C GLY A 76 3.31 12.40 3.82
N CYS A 77 2.76 12.00 2.67
CA CYS A 77 3.26 10.85 1.92
C CYS A 77 4.70 11.04 1.43
N TRP A 78 5.04 12.26 1.00
CA TRP A 78 6.39 12.60 0.59
C TRP A 78 7.37 12.51 1.75
N ALA A 79 7.04 13.06 2.91
CA ALA A 79 7.88 12.97 4.10
C ALA A 79 8.14 11.50 4.45
N LEU A 80 7.10 10.65 4.42
CA LEU A 80 7.21 9.21 4.61
C LEU A 80 8.20 8.57 3.62
N GLY A 81 8.07 8.86 2.32
CA GLY A 81 8.94 8.32 1.29
C GLY A 81 10.36 8.90 1.29
N PHE A 82 10.53 10.18 1.64
CA PHE A 82 11.78 10.92 1.53
C PHE A 82 12.70 10.65 2.72
N PHE A 83 12.14 10.64 3.93
CA PHE A 83 12.86 10.36 5.16
C PHE A 83 12.89 8.87 5.50
N GLY A 84 11.87 8.11 5.05
CA GLY A 84 11.70 6.71 5.42
C GLY A 84 11.75 5.69 4.30
N GLY A 85 11.77 6.11 3.04
CA GLY A 85 11.60 5.21 1.89
C GLY A 85 12.83 4.38 1.54
N THR A 86 13.49 3.73 2.51
CA THR A 86 14.62 2.82 2.23
C THR A 86 14.18 1.61 1.43
N SER A 87 12.93 1.17 1.57
CA SER A 87 12.32 0.15 0.73
C SER A 87 11.52 0.74 -0.44
N ALA A 88 11.54 0.06 -1.58
CA ALA A 88 10.75 0.43 -2.75
C ALA A 88 9.26 0.35 -2.45
N VAL A 89 8.84 -0.60 -1.60
CA VAL A 89 7.46 -0.75 -1.16
C VAL A 89 6.96 0.52 -0.47
N THR A 90 7.73 1.07 0.47
CA THR A 90 7.39 2.32 1.16
C THR A 90 7.24 3.47 0.17
N ARG A 91 8.20 3.63 -0.76
CA ARG A 91 8.16 4.69 -1.78
C ARG A 91 6.95 4.53 -2.73
N ARG A 92 6.66 3.29 -3.15
CA ARG A 92 5.55 2.95 -4.05
C ARG A 92 4.20 3.25 -3.43
N LEU A 93 4.01 2.83 -2.17
CA LEU A 93 2.78 3.09 -1.44
C LEU A 93 2.59 4.58 -1.20
N ALA A 94 3.63 5.30 -0.78
CA ALA A 94 3.58 6.76 -0.61
C ALA A 94 3.19 7.49 -1.90
N ALA A 95 3.88 7.20 -3.01
CA ALA A 95 3.61 7.85 -4.31
C ALA A 95 2.23 7.50 -4.87
N GLY A 96 1.84 6.22 -4.77
CA GLY A 96 0.53 5.74 -5.20
C GLY A 96 -0.61 6.37 -4.40
N MET A 97 -0.51 6.42 -3.07
CA MET A 97 -1.54 7.04 -2.22
C MET A 97 -1.67 8.55 -2.49
N ALA A 98 -0.55 9.28 -2.55
CA ALA A 98 -0.57 10.72 -2.84
C ALA A 98 -1.21 10.99 -4.20
N THR A 99 -0.81 10.23 -5.23
CA THR A 99 -1.35 10.40 -6.59
C THR A 99 -2.83 10.00 -6.66
N GLY A 100 -3.21 8.88 -6.04
CA GLY A 100 -4.59 8.39 -6.03
C GLY A 100 -5.55 9.40 -5.41
N LEU A 101 -5.25 9.90 -4.19
CA LEU A 101 -6.09 10.92 -3.55
C LEU A 101 -6.18 12.19 -4.39
N SER A 102 -5.04 12.65 -4.92
CA SER A 102 -4.98 13.87 -5.74
C SER A 102 -5.81 13.74 -7.00
N THR A 103 -5.71 12.60 -7.69
CA THR A 103 -6.48 12.30 -8.88
C THR A 103 -7.96 12.24 -8.55
N PHE A 104 -8.35 11.54 -7.48
CA PHE A 104 -9.75 11.44 -7.08
C PHE A 104 -10.36 12.82 -6.83
N LEU A 105 -9.71 13.64 -5.98
CA LEU A 105 -10.20 14.98 -5.64
C LEU A 105 -10.24 15.91 -6.86
N CYS A 106 -9.18 15.92 -7.67
CA CYS A 106 -9.09 16.81 -8.84
C CYS A 106 -10.06 16.41 -9.94
N VAL A 107 -10.17 15.11 -10.27
CA VAL A 107 -11.08 14.62 -11.31
C VAL A 107 -12.53 14.76 -10.86
N LEU A 108 -12.85 14.47 -9.60
CA LEU A 108 -14.20 14.67 -9.09
C LEU A 108 -14.60 16.15 -9.10
N THR A 109 -13.69 17.04 -8.65
CA THR A 109 -13.91 18.49 -8.73
C THR A 109 -14.14 18.94 -10.17
N ALA A 110 -13.30 18.48 -11.10
CA ALA A 110 -13.45 18.82 -12.51
C ALA A 110 -14.78 18.34 -13.07
N ALA A 111 -15.20 17.11 -12.74
CA ALA A 111 -16.46 16.55 -13.20
C ALA A 111 -17.69 17.27 -12.63
N VAL A 112 -17.66 17.64 -11.34
CA VAL A 112 -18.70 18.45 -10.69
C VAL A 112 -18.91 19.76 -11.42
N LEU A 113 -17.84 20.45 -11.80
CA LEU A 113 -17.94 21.71 -12.52
C LEU A 113 -18.36 21.49 -13.97
N ALA A 114 -17.84 20.46 -14.64
CA ALA A 114 -18.15 20.16 -16.03
C ALA A 114 -19.65 19.89 -16.24
N GLY A 115 -20.27 19.14 -15.32
CA GLY A 115 -21.70 18.83 -15.36
C GLY A 115 -22.63 20.02 -15.07
N GLN A 116 -22.07 21.19 -14.73
CA GLN A 116 -22.83 22.40 -14.42
C GLN A 116 -22.59 23.55 -15.40
N ARG A 117 -21.73 23.35 -16.41
CA ARG A 117 -21.42 24.38 -17.39
C ARG A 117 -22.65 24.71 -18.25
N GLY A 118 -22.93 25.99 -18.38
CA GLY A 118 -24.05 26.53 -19.17
C GLY A 118 -25.42 26.34 -18.51
N LEU A 119 -25.48 25.80 -17.29
CA LEU A 119 -26.74 25.72 -16.56
C LEU A 119 -27.13 27.10 -16.01
N ALA A 120 -28.41 27.46 -16.17
CA ALA A 120 -28.97 28.66 -15.56
C ALA A 120 -29.20 28.51 -14.05
N ASP A 121 -29.43 27.27 -13.59
CA ASP A 121 -29.68 26.92 -12.20
C ASP A 121 -28.93 25.63 -11.86
N ALA A 122 -28.22 25.62 -10.74
CA ALA A 122 -27.49 24.47 -10.24
C ALA A 122 -28.41 23.29 -9.85
N ALA A 123 -29.69 23.54 -9.56
CA ALA A 123 -30.66 22.47 -9.28
C ALA A 123 -30.91 21.56 -10.49
N MET A 124 -30.53 22.00 -11.70
CA MET A 124 -30.65 21.25 -12.94
C MET A 124 -29.44 20.33 -13.20
N ALA A 125 -28.46 20.29 -12.30
CA ALA A 125 -27.27 19.47 -12.48
C ALA A 125 -27.61 17.97 -12.46
N ASP A 126 -27.03 17.24 -13.41
CA ASP A 126 -27.20 15.80 -13.50
C ASP A 126 -26.65 15.06 -12.26
N PRO A 127 -27.10 13.82 -12.00
CA PRO A 127 -26.59 13.00 -10.91
C PRO A 127 -25.07 12.78 -11.00
N ILE A 128 -24.37 12.96 -9.87
CA ILE A 128 -22.89 12.89 -9.81
C ILE A 128 -22.31 11.47 -9.80
N GLY A 129 -23.15 10.43 -9.65
CA GLY A 129 -22.73 9.04 -9.48
C GLY A 129 -21.70 8.52 -10.51
N PRO A 130 -21.91 8.67 -11.84
CA PRO A 130 -20.99 8.11 -12.83
C PRO A 130 -19.62 8.76 -12.74
N TRP A 131 -19.60 10.05 -12.43
CA TRP A 131 -18.40 10.85 -12.27
C TRP A 131 -17.60 10.44 -11.04
N ILE A 132 -18.25 10.05 -9.94
CA ILE A 132 -17.55 9.46 -8.78
C ILE A 132 -16.88 8.15 -9.18
N ALA A 133 -17.60 7.26 -9.88
CA ALA A 133 -17.03 5.98 -10.33
C ALA A 133 -15.85 6.18 -11.29
N ALA A 134 -15.96 7.12 -12.23
CA ALA A 134 -14.89 7.50 -13.14
C ALA A 134 -13.68 8.10 -12.40
N ALA A 135 -13.90 8.96 -11.40
CA ALA A 135 -12.84 9.54 -10.58
C ALA A 135 -12.11 8.47 -9.74
N LEU A 136 -12.85 7.52 -9.16
CA LEU A 136 -12.27 6.37 -8.45
C LEU A 136 -11.44 5.48 -9.37
N ALA A 137 -11.95 5.18 -10.57
CA ALA A 137 -11.23 4.39 -11.56
C ALA A 137 -9.94 5.10 -12.00
N ALA A 138 -10.02 6.39 -12.34
CA ALA A 138 -8.86 7.19 -12.71
C ALA A 138 -7.83 7.25 -11.58
N ALA A 139 -8.29 7.44 -10.33
CA ALA A 139 -7.44 7.46 -9.15
C ALA A 139 -6.70 6.14 -8.94
N PHE A 140 -7.40 5.01 -9.04
CA PHE A 140 -6.80 3.68 -8.91
C PHE A 140 -5.77 3.42 -10.01
N LEU A 141 -6.15 3.66 -11.28
CA LEU A 141 -5.27 3.43 -12.42
C LEU A 141 -4.00 4.28 -12.34
N LEU A 142 -4.12 5.57 -12.03
CA LEU A 142 -2.97 6.46 -11.94
C LEU A 142 -2.11 6.18 -10.70
N ALA A 143 -2.73 5.82 -9.56
CA ALA A 143 -2.01 5.37 -8.38
C ALA A 143 -1.15 4.12 -8.66
N VAL A 144 -1.73 3.12 -9.33
CA VAL A 144 -1.01 1.90 -9.74
C VAL A 144 0.08 2.22 -10.75
N ALA A 145 -0.19 3.06 -11.75
CA ALA A 145 0.80 3.45 -12.74
C ALA A 145 2.00 4.18 -12.10
N VAL A 146 1.75 5.15 -11.21
CA VAL A 146 2.82 5.86 -10.48
C VAL A 146 3.60 4.93 -9.57
N ALA A 147 2.92 4.02 -8.86
CA ALA A 147 3.59 3.01 -8.05
C ALA A 147 4.43 2.04 -8.91
N ALA A 148 4.00 1.70 -10.12
CA ALA A 148 4.74 0.81 -11.02
C ALA A 148 6.02 1.46 -11.57
N VAL A 149 5.98 2.75 -11.94
CA VAL A 149 7.16 3.48 -12.46
C VAL A 149 8.15 3.89 -11.36
N MET A 150 7.74 3.87 -10.08
CA MET A 150 8.64 4.12 -8.96
C MET A 150 9.80 3.10 -8.97
N PRO A 151 11.06 3.58 -9.03
CA PRO A 151 12.22 2.70 -9.14
C PRO A 151 12.33 1.68 -8.00
N GLY A 152 12.64 0.45 -8.37
CA GLY A 152 12.94 -0.63 -7.42
C GLY A 152 14.20 -0.37 -6.59
N ASP A 153 14.40 -1.21 -5.58
CA ASP A 153 15.59 -1.12 -4.74
C ASP A 153 16.81 -1.69 -5.47
N PRO A 154 17.99 -1.07 -5.34
CA PRO A 154 19.23 -1.69 -5.77
C PRO A 154 19.48 -2.96 -4.95
N ILE A 155 20.08 -3.97 -5.59
CA ILE A 155 20.60 -5.13 -4.88
C ILE A 155 21.90 -4.70 -4.19
N VAL A 156 21.94 -4.82 -2.86
CA VAL A 156 23.12 -4.48 -2.05
C VAL A 156 23.59 -5.75 -1.37
N ALA A 157 24.83 -6.15 -1.62
CA ALA A 157 25.39 -7.35 -1.02
C ALA A 157 25.63 -7.17 0.49
N ALA A 158 25.42 -8.25 1.25
CA ALA A 158 25.76 -8.31 2.65
C ALA A 158 27.28 -8.36 2.81
N GLU A 159 27.83 -7.34 3.48
CA GLU A 159 29.26 -7.25 3.79
C GLU A 159 29.59 -7.83 5.17
N THR A 160 28.56 -8.02 6.01
CA THR A 160 28.71 -8.55 7.37
C THR A 160 28.75 -10.07 7.37
N THR A 161 29.51 -10.65 8.30
CA THR A 161 29.44 -12.08 8.60
C THR A 161 28.16 -12.39 9.37
N VAL A 162 27.61 -13.58 9.20
CA VAL A 162 26.49 -14.04 10.04
C VAL A 162 26.95 -14.05 11.51
N PRO A 163 26.22 -13.42 12.45
CA PRO A 163 26.61 -13.39 13.86
C PRO A 163 26.80 -14.79 14.46
N THR A 164 27.68 -14.90 15.45
CA THR A 164 27.94 -16.18 16.14
C THR A 164 26.73 -16.62 16.97
N GLU A 165 25.92 -15.71 17.51
CA GLU A 165 24.70 -16.07 18.23
C GLU A 165 23.51 -16.43 17.32
N ALA A 166 23.62 -16.21 16.00
CA ALA A 166 22.53 -16.46 15.08
C ALA A 166 22.14 -17.95 15.04
N ALA A 167 20.85 -18.24 14.87
CA ALA A 167 20.36 -19.61 14.82
C ALA A 167 21.07 -20.43 13.73
N ARG A 168 21.45 -21.67 14.04
CA ARG A 168 22.10 -22.61 13.11
C ARG A 168 21.38 -23.94 13.09
N LEU A 169 21.40 -24.58 11.92
CA LEU A 169 20.87 -25.94 11.75
C LEU A 169 21.69 -26.91 12.61
N SER A 170 21.00 -27.79 13.32
CA SER A 170 21.62 -28.77 14.22
C SER A 170 21.32 -30.21 13.76
N GLY A 171 22.15 -31.17 14.18
CA GLY A 171 21.91 -32.59 13.96
C GLY A 171 21.63 -32.96 12.49
N ALA A 172 20.51 -33.63 12.26
CA ALA A 172 20.05 -34.12 10.95
C ALA A 172 19.64 -32.99 9.98
N GLU A 173 19.42 -31.77 10.46
CA GLU A 173 18.96 -30.66 9.62
C GLU A 173 20.09 -29.98 8.85
N ARG A 174 21.37 -30.25 9.18
CA ARG A 174 22.53 -29.61 8.53
C ARG A 174 22.61 -29.81 7.01
N GLY A 175 22.07 -30.92 6.49
CA GLY A 175 21.99 -31.19 5.06
C GLY A 175 20.81 -30.53 4.33
N ARG A 176 19.96 -29.79 5.05
CA ARG A 176 18.75 -29.19 4.48
C ARG A 176 19.09 -28.07 3.50
N THR A 177 18.55 -28.14 2.30
CA THR A 177 18.78 -27.17 1.21
C THR A 177 17.56 -26.29 0.93
N GLY A 178 16.40 -26.63 1.51
CA GLY A 178 15.16 -25.89 1.32
C GLY A 178 14.17 -26.04 2.48
N TRP A 179 13.34 -25.02 2.63
CA TRP A 179 12.25 -24.98 3.59
C TRP A 179 11.04 -24.30 2.95
N THR A 180 9.84 -24.75 3.30
CA THR A 180 8.60 -24.12 2.85
C THR A 180 7.58 -24.16 3.98
N GLY A 181 7.03 -23.00 4.31
CA GLY A 181 5.97 -22.82 5.28
C GLY A 181 4.77 -22.16 4.62
N THR A 182 3.57 -22.45 5.11
CA THR A 182 2.35 -21.74 4.72
C THR A 182 1.74 -21.12 5.95
N VAL A 183 1.29 -19.88 5.83
CA VAL A 183 0.58 -19.16 6.89
C VAL A 183 -0.73 -18.62 6.32
N ALA A 184 -1.78 -18.63 7.13
CA ALA A 184 -3.05 -18.01 6.81
C ALA A 184 -3.54 -17.19 8.00
N MET A 185 -4.42 -16.22 7.74
CA MET A 185 -5.12 -15.52 8.81
C MET A 185 -5.90 -16.53 9.67
N PRO A 186 -5.79 -16.49 11.02
CA PRO A 186 -6.33 -17.53 11.90
C PRO A 186 -7.86 -17.56 11.86
N HIS A 187 -8.49 -16.41 11.57
CA HIS A 187 -9.92 -16.26 11.39
C HIS A 187 -10.27 -16.12 9.91
N LEU A 188 -9.60 -16.88 9.02
CA LEU A 188 -9.88 -16.90 7.58
C LEU A 188 -11.38 -17.08 7.24
N PRO A 189 -12.16 -17.92 7.96
CA PRO A 189 -13.61 -18.01 7.75
C PRO A 189 -14.33 -16.70 8.09
N LEU A 190 -13.90 -15.98 9.12
CA LEU A 190 -14.43 -14.66 9.47
C LEU A 190 -14.05 -13.60 8.44
N VAL A 191 -12.80 -13.58 7.96
CA VAL A 191 -12.37 -12.69 6.87
C VAL A 191 -13.20 -12.98 5.61
N GLY A 192 -13.41 -14.26 5.30
CA GLY A 192 -14.28 -14.70 4.21
C GLY A 192 -15.73 -14.30 4.42
N ALA A 193 -16.25 -14.40 5.65
CA ALA A 193 -17.61 -13.99 6.00
C ALA A 193 -17.79 -12.47 5.93
N VAL A 194 -16.82 -11.69 6.40
CA VAL A 194 -16.81 -10.22 6.30
C VAL A 194 -16.68 -9.79 4.84
N GLY A 195 -15.76 -10.38 4.07
CA GLY A 195 -15.64 -10.14 2.64
C GLY A 195 -16.91 -10.54 1.87
N GLY A 196 -17.52 -11.67 2.26
CA GLY A 196 -18.80 -12.14 1.75
C GLY A 196 -19.96 -11.22 2.09
N ALA A 197 -20.03 -10.70 3.32
CA ALA A 197 -21.02 -9.72 3.75
C ALA A 197 -20.85 -8.39 3.00
N ILE A 198 -19.62 -7.90 2.87
CA ILE A 198 -19.28 -6.71 2.06
C ILE A 198 -19.73 -6.91 0.61
N THR A 199 -19.46 -8.09 0.05
CA THR A 199 -19.87 -8.43 -1.31
C THR A 199 -21.39 -8.56 -1.43
N ALA A 200 -22.06 -9.16 -0.45
CA ALA A 200 -23.51 -9.28 -0.42
C ALA A 200 -24.17 -7.91 -0.31
N ILE A 201 -23.63 -7.00 0.51
CA ILE A 201 -24.07 -5.61 0.60
C ILE A 201 -23.88 -4.92 -0.75
N ALA A 202 -22.71 -5.07 -1.38
CA ALA A 202 -22.44 -4.53 -2.72
C ALA A 202 -23.44 -5.07 -3.77
N VAL A 203 -23.77 -6.36 -3.72
CA VAL A 203 -24.75 -7.02 -4.61
C VAL A 203 -26.16 -6.52 -4.33
N VAL A 204 -26.59 -6.42 -3.07
CA VAL A 204 -27.91 -5.88 -2.71
C VAL A 204 -28.04 -4.42 -3.15
N ILE A 205 -27.01 -3.60 -2.93
CA ILE A 205 -26.95 -2.23 -3.46
C ILE A 205 -27.12 -2.25 -4.99
N THR A 206 -26.48 -3.21 -5.68
CA THR A 206 -26.57 -3.35 -7.13
C THR A 206 -27.94 -3.81 -7.62
N LEU A 207 -28.59 -4.73 -6.93
CA LEU A 207 -29.87 -5.32 -7.33
C LEU A 207 -31.07 -4.42 -7.01
N VAL A 208 -31.00 -3.66 -5.92
CA VAL A 208 -32.06 -2.73 -5.50
C VAL A 208 -31.95 -1.39 -6.23
N ALA A 209 -30.73 -1.01 -6.65
CA ALA A 209 -30.54 0.20 -7.43
C ALA A 209 -31.02 -0.01 -8.88
N PRO A 210 -31.67 1.01 -9.49
CA PRO A 210 -32.01 0.96 -10.91
C PRO A 210 -30.80 0.60 -11.78
N PRO A 211 -30.92 -0.15 -12.89
CA PRO A 211 -29.77 -0.52 -13.74
C PRO A 211 -28.95 0.67 -14.28
N SER A 212 -29.57 1.85 -14.32
CA SER A 212 -28.96 3.14 -14.67
C SER A 212 -28.29 3.86 -13.50
N ALA A 213 -28.28 3.28 -12.29
CA ALA A 213 -27.77 3.86 -11.05
C ALA A 213 -26.24 3.74 -10.96
N PRO A 214 -25.50 4.83 -11.14
CA PRO A 214 -24.04 4.79 -11.20
C PRO A 214 -23.40 4.79 -9.79
N ILE A 215 -24.17 5.23 -8.78
CA ILE A 215 -23.79 5.22 -7.35
C ILE A 215 -23.47 3.80 -6.86
N THR A 216 -24.10 2.80 -7.49
CA THR A 216 -23.81 1.39 -7.28
C THR A 216 -22.33 1.10 -7.48
N TRP A 217 -21.72 1.53 -8.57
CA TRP A 217 -20.30 1.28 -8.85
C TRP A 217 -19.36 2.10 -7.96
N ALA A 218 -19.76 3.32 -7.60
CA ALA A 218 -19.00 4.18 -6.70
C ALA A 218 -18.87 3.61 -5.28
N VAL A 219 -19.82 2.79 -4.83
CA VAL A 219 -19.80 2.14 -3.51
C VAL A 219 -19.42 0.66 -3.61
N ALA A 220 -20.08 -0.09 -4.49
CA ALA A 220 -19.80 -1.51 -4.70
C ALA A 220 -18.39 -1.76 -5.23
N GLY A 221 -17.87 -0.91 -6.11
CA GLY A 221 -16.53 -1.05 -6.67
C GLY A 221 -15.43 -1.05 -5.60
N PRO A 222 -15.33 0.00 -4.76
CA PRO A 222 -14.41 0.02 -3.63
C PRO A 222 -14.62 -1.12 -2.63
N LEU A 223 -15.86 -1.50 -2.33
CA LEU A 223 -16.18 -2.61 -1.44
C LEU A 223 -15.68 -3.96 -1.99
N VAL A 224 -15.92 -4.23 -3.27
CA VAL A 224 -15.41 -5.41 -3.97
C VAL A 224 -13.89 -5.38 -4.02
N LEU A 225 -13.28 -4.21 -4.28
CA LEU A 225 -11.83 -4.07 -4.26
C LEU A 225 -11.26 -4.41 -2.88
N VAL A 226 -11.85 -3.91 -1.80
CA VAL A 226 -11.44 -4.24 -0.42
C VAL A 226 -11.60 -5.73 -0.15
N ALA A 227 -12.73 -6.34 -0.54
CA ALA A 227 -12.95 -7.78 -0.38
C ALA A 227 -11.90 -8.61 -1.14
N VAL A 228 -11.58 -8.24 -2.38
CA VAL A 228 -10.53 -8.89 -3.18
C VAL A 228 -9.17 -8.74 -2.50
N LEU A 229 -8.81 -7.54 -2.04
CA LEU A 229 -7.53 -7.30 -1.36
C LEU A 229 -7.40 -8.12 -0.07
N LEU A 230 -8.48 -8.24 0.72
CA LEU A 230 -8.53 -9.08 1.91
C LEU A 230 -8.24 -10.54 1.55
N VAL A 231 -8.94 -11.10 0.55
CA VAL A 231 -8.75 -12.50 0.13
C VAL A 231 -7.34 -12.75 -0.42
N VAL A 232 -6.85 -11.85 -1.28
CA VAL A 232 -5.54 -11.99 -1.93
C VAL A 232 -4.41 -12.02 -0.91
N THR A 233 -4.55 -11.27 0.19
CA THR A 233 -3.52 -11.15 1.23
C THR A 233 -3.72 -12.08 2.42
N ALA A 234 -4.76 -12.92 2.42
CA ALA A 234 -5.12 -13.74 3.58
C ALA A 234 -4.28 -15.00 3.79
N ARG A 235 -3.64 -15.50 2.73
CA ARG A 235 -2.79 -16.69 2.77
C ARG A 235 -1.48 -16.43 2.07
N TRP A 236 -0.39 -16.90 2.68
CA TRP A 236 0.95 -16.77 2.16
C TRP A 236 1.71 -18.10 2.21
N THR A 237 2.49 -18.36 1.17
CA THR A 237 3.47 -19.43 1.13
C THR A 237 4.86 -18.81 1.13
N VAL A 238 5.67 -19.20 2.09
CA VAL A 238 7.04 -18.75 2.30
C VAL A 238 7.97 -19.89 1.93
N ARG A 239 8.94 -19.63 1.07
CA ARG A 239 9.96 -20.58 0.66
C ARG A 239 11.34 -19.99 0.92
N VAL A 240 12.22 -20.80 1.50
CA VAL A 240 13.63 -20.50 1.70
C VAL A 240 14.44 -21.54 0.93
N ASP A 241 15.34 -21.07 0.07
CA ASP A 241 16.32 -21.91 -0.64
C ASP A 241 17.60 -21.10 -0.93
N ALA A 242 18.54 -21.70 -1.67
CA ALA A 242 19.81 -21.05 -2.02
C ALA A 242 19.66 -19.71 -2.76
N ALA A 243 18.52 -19.45 -3.40
CA ALA A 243 18.27 -18.18 -4.09
C ALA A 243 17.81 -17.06 -3.14
N GLY A 244 17.46 -17.39 -1.89
CA GLY A 244 16.93 -16.45 -0.90
C GLY A 244 15.60 -16.88 -0.30
N LEU A 245 14.85 -15.89 0.20
CA LEU A 245 13.46 -16.06 0.60
C LEU A 245 12.52 -15.59 -0.51
N THR A 246 11.46 -16.34 -0.74
CA THR A 246 10.31 -15.93 -1.54
C THR A 246 9.02 -16.11 -0.74
N ALA A 247 8.29 -15.01 -0.50
CA ALA A 247 6.94 -15.03 0.06
C ALA A 247 5.92 -14.71 -1.04
N ARG A 248 4.91 -15.54 -1.20
CA ARG A 248 3.85 -15.38 -2.23
C ARG A 248 2.49 -15.39 -1.56
N SER A 249 1.65 -14.43 -1.93
CA SER A 249 0.26 -14.40 -1.52
C SER A 249 -0.59 -15.40 -2.32
N TRP A 250 -1.89 -15.48 -2.03
CA TRP A 250 -2.83 -16.31 -2.79
C TRP A 250 -2.73 -16.03 -4.30
N ALA A 251 -2.71 -17.10 -5.11
CA ALA A 251 -2.51 -17.05 -6.57
C ALA A 251 -1.24 -16.33 -7.05
N SER A 252 -0.24 -16.14 -6.17
CA SER A 252 1.02 -15.43 -6.48
C SER A 252 0.86 -13.99 -6.99
N ILE A 253 -0.27 -13.34 -6.68
CA ILE A 253 -0.56 -11.96 -7.10
C ILE A 253 0.44 -10.99 -6.48
N VAL A 254 0.71 -11.14 -5.18
CA VAL A 254 1.76 -10.40 -4.48
C VAL A 254 2.93 -11.34 -4.23
N ARG A 255 4.13 -10.91 -4.62
CA ARG A 255 5.37 -11.65 -4.43
C ARG A 255 6.43 -10.75 -3.83
N VAL A 256 7.00 -11.19 -2.71
CA VAL A 256 8.17 -10.58 -2.09
C VAL A 256 9.34 -11.53 -2.23
N ARG A 257 10.48 -11.01 -2.67
CA ARG A 257 11.74 -11.75 -2.77
C ARG A 257 12.82 -11.03 -1.98
N VAL A 258 13.51 -11.78 -1.13
CA VAL A 258 14.75 -11.36 -0.47
C VAL A 258 15.86 -12.20 -1.07
N PRO A 259 16.70 -11.64 -1.98
CA PRO A 259 17.83 -12.37 -2.55
C PRO A 259 18.82 -12.80 -1.47
N MET A 260 19.39 -14.00 -1.58
CA MET A 260 20.37 -14.50 -0.60
C MET A 260 21.55 -13.55 -0.40
N VAL A 261 22.01 -12.90 -1.48
CA VAL A 261 23.12 -11.94 -1.44
C VAL A 261 22.87 -10.75 -0.52
N GLU A 262 21.60 -10.39 -0.25
CA GLU A 262 21.26 -9.27 0.63
C GLU A 262 20.95 -9.70 2.07
N VAL A 263 20.79 -11.00 2.33
CA VAL A 263 20.51 -11.50 3.69
C VAL A 263 21.78 -11.27 4.50
N GLU A 264 21.72 -10.53 5.60
CA GLU A 264 22.84 -10.37 6.53
C GLU A 264 22.80 -11.50 7.57
N TRP A 265 21.65 -11.66 8.21
CA TRP A 265 21.30 -12.75 9.12
C TRP A 265 19.79 -12.79 9.35
N ALA A 266 19.30 -13.86 9.98
CA ALA A 266 17.90 -14.07 10.29
C ALA A 266 17.70 -14.64 11.70
N GLU A 267 16.54 -14.35 12.27
CA GLU A 267 16.10 -14.86 13.57
C GLU A 267 14.60 -15.18 13.57
N ALA A 268 14.19 -15.93 14.59
CA ALA A 268 12.78 -16.12 14.90
C ALA A 268 12.44 -15.27 16.11
N ASP A 269 11.41 -14.45 15.97
CA ASP A 269 10.90 -13.59 17.03
C ASP A 269 9.37 -13.62 17.04
N THR A 270 8.75 -13.07 18.08
CA THR A 270 7.30 -12.97 18.20
C THR A 270 6.84 -11.59 17.78
N VAL A 271 5.82 -11.53 16.92
CA VAL A 271 5.21 -10.27 16.47
C VAL A 271 3.82 -10.09 17.05
N ASP A 272 3.54 -8.88 17.53
CA ASP A 272 2.18 -8.38 17.72
C ASP A 272 1.74 -7.56 16.49
N PRO A 273 0.74 -8.01 15.72
CA PRO A 273 0.27 -7.30 14.54
C PRO A 273 -0.14 -5.85 14.83
N LEU A 274 -0.84 -5.59 15.94
CA LEU A 274 -1.32 -4.25 16.27
C LEU A 274 -0.19 -3.37 16.82
N GLY A 275 0.57 -3.89 17.80
CA GLY A 275 1.66 -3.17 18.45
C GLY A 275 2.82 -2.82 17.53
N ASP A 276 3.23 -3.72 16.63
CA ASP A 276 4.45 -3.56 15.83
C ASP A 276 4.21 -3.06 14.40
N PHE A 277 3.03 -3.34 13.83
CA PHE A 277 2.72 -3.07 12.41
C PHE A 277 1.40 -2.34 12.16
N GLY A 278 0.63 -2.01 13.22
CA GLY A 278 -0.67 -1.34 13.08
C GLY A 278 -1.76 -2.20 12.42
N GLY A 279 -1.64 -3.52 12.51
CA GLY A 279 -2.63 -4.50 12.09
C GLY A 279 -2.09 -5.59 11.17
N TRP A 280 -3.01 -6.37 10.60
CA TRP A 280 -2.70 -7.54 9.77
C TRP A 280 -2.56 -7.22 8.28
N GLY A 281 -1.84 -8.06 7.54
CA GLY A 281 -1.65 -8.02 6.09
C GLY A 281 -0.22 -7.66 5.68
N PHE A 282 -0.09 -7.06 4.49
CA PHE A 282 1.17 -6.54 3.99
C PHE A 282 1.38 -5.11 4.51
N ARG A 283 2.42 -4.90 5.32
CA ARG A 283 2.60 -3.71 6.16
C ARG A 283 3.98 -3.11 6.02
N ILE A 284 4.08 -1.81 6.29
CA ILE A 284 5.34 -1.12 6.55
C ILE A 284 5.44 -0.99 8.06
N GLY A 285 6.56 -1.42 8.66
CA GLY A 285 6.79 -1.33 10.09
C GLY A 285 6.98 0.12 10.53
N TRP A 286 6.38 0.47 11.67
CA TRP A 286 6.52 1.79 12.29
C TRP A 286 7.12 1.60 13.67
N GLY A 287 8.40 1.94 13.88
CA GLY A 287 9.00 1.86 15.22
C GLY A 287 9.03 0.45 15.84
N SER A 288 8.92 -0.62 15.03
CA SER A 288 8.89 -2.01 15.51
C SER A 288 10.04 -2.33 16.46
N ARG A 289 9.72 -2.92 17.62
CA ARG A 289 10.69 -3.37 18.64
C ARG A 289 11.23 -4.77 18.35
N ILE A 290 10.85 -5.34 17.21
CA ILE A 290 11.13 -6.72 16.81
C ILE A 290 12.57 -6.87 16.33
N GLY A 291 13.21 -7.94 16.77
CA GLY A 291 14.61 -8.27 16.49
C GLY A 291 15.58 -7.75 17.55
N ALA A 292 16.79 -8.31 17.58
CA ALA A 292 17.79 -8.28 18.67
C ALA A 292 18.13 -6.92 19.34
N GLY A 293 17.16 -6.32 20.04
CA GLY A 293 17.35 -5.28 21.06
C GLY A 293 17.69 -3.87 20.57
N GLU A 294 18.22 -3.69 19.36
CA GLU A 294 18.27 -2.38 18.72
C GLU A 294 16.88 -2.02 18.20
N THR A 295 16.50 -0.75 18.15
CA THR A 295 15.24 -0.35 17.50
C THR A 295 15.35 -0.61 15.99
N VAL A 296 15.14 -1.87 15.57
CA VAL A 296 15.15 -2.30 14.17
C VAL A 296 14.04 -1.58 13.39
N GLY A 297 13.01 -1.11 14.10
CA GLY A 297 11.89 -0.31 13.64
C GLY A 297 12.22 1.07 13.13
N GLY A 298 12.64 1.15 11.87
CA GLY A 298 12.41 2.33 11.06
C GLY A 298 11.55 1.98 9.85
N LEU A 299 11.17 3.01 9.09
CA LEU A 299 10.39 2.96 7.83
C LEU A 299 10.96 2.03 6.71
N GLY A 300 12.05 1.31 7.00
CA GLY A 300 12.67 0.27 6.19
C GLY A 300 12.26 -1.17 6.50
N THR A 301 11.40 -1.38 7.50
CA THR A 301 10.83 -2.70 7.81
C THR A 301 9.58 -2.93 6.97
N VAL A 302 9.50 -4.08 6.29
CA VAL A 302 8.30 -4.53 5.56
C VAL A 302 7.86 -5.87 6.12
N GLY A 303 6.58 -5.98 6.45
CA GLY A 303 6.00 -7.13 7.12
C GLY A 303 4.91 -7.81 6.28
N VAL A 304 4.91 -9.14 6.26
CA VAL A 304 3.74 -9.97 5.93
C VAL A 304 3.23 -10.57 7.24
N ILE A 305 2.25 -9.89 7.85
CA ILE A 305 1.81 -10.18 9.22
C ILE A 305 0.36 -10.64 9.18
N VAL A 306 0.13 -11.95 9.10
CA VAL A 306 -1.25 -12.48 8.98
C VAL A 306 -1.80 -13.06 10.28
N ARG A 307 -0.97 -13.21 11.31
CA ARG A 307 -1.38 -13.69 12.64
C ARG A 307 -0.45 -13.17 13.73
N THR A 308 -0.90 -13.19 14.97
CA THR A 308 -0.03 -13.00 16.14
C THR A 308 0.81 -14.26 16.35
N GLY A 309 2.06 -14.11 16.80
CA GLY A 309 2.93 -15.23 17.17
C GLY A 309 4.28 -15.22 16.47
N THR A 310 4.85 -16.40 16.25
CA THR A 310 6.19 -16.54 15.71
C THR A 310 6.29 -16.01 14.27
N ALA A 311 7.35 -15.25 14.00
CA ALA A 311 7.70 -14.69 12.72
C ALA A 311 9.19 -14.88 12.43
N LEU A 312 9.49 -15.02 11.14
CA LEU A 312 10.84 -14.98 10.61
C LEU A 312 11.21 -13.53 10.35
N VAL A 313 12.28 -13.07 11.01
CA VAL A 313 12.84 -11.73 10.87
C VAL A 313 14.13 -11.84 10.07
N ILE A 314 14.22 -11.15 8.94
CA ILE A 314 15.39 -11.17 8.07
C ILE A 314 15.97 -9.77 8.01
N HIS A 315 17.18 -9.65 8.52
CA HIS A 315 18.00 -8.44 8.43
C HIS A 315 18.71 -8.43 7.09
N ARG A 316 18.53 -7.33 6.35
CA ARG A 316 19.05 -7.17 4.99
C ARG A 316 19.95 -5.95 4.91
N SER A 317 20.83 -6.02 3.92
CA SER A 317 21.72 -4.92 3.56
C SER A 317 20.97 -3.63 3.29
N ALA A 318 21.66 -2.52 3.53
CA ALA A 318 21.13 -1.15 3.54
C ALA A 318 20.08 -0.89 4.64
N GLY A 319 20.17 -1.61 5.77
CA GLY A 319 19.34 -1.39 6.96
C GLY A 319 17.85 -1.65 6.70
N ARG A 320 17.55 -2.63 5.84
CA ARG A 320 16.18 -3.05 5.52
C ARG A 320 15.89 -4.32 6.30
N THR A 321 14.64 -4.48 6.74
CA THR A 321 14.23 -5.69 7.45
C THR A 321 12.96 -6.24 6.81
N PHE A 322 12.90 -7.55 6.61
CA PHE A 322 11.69 -8.23 6.16
C PHE A 322 11.20 -9.17 7.24
N VAL A 323 9.93 -9.01 7.62
CA VAL A 323 9.30 -9.84 8.66
C VAL A 323 8.15 -10.63 8.02
N VAL A 324 8.06 -11.92 8.33
CA VAL A 324 6.93 -12.74 7.89
C VAL A 324 6.49 -13.67 8.98
N THR A 325 5.22 -13.59 9.37
CA THR A 325 4.62 -14.55 10.31
C THR A 325 4.57 -15.92 9.64
N VAL A 326 5.13 -16.95 10.28
CA VAL A 326 5.08 -18.31 9.73
C VAL A 326 5.31 -19.34 10.83
N ASP A 327 4.78 -20.55 10.62
CA ASP A 327 5.11 -21.69 11.48
C ASP A 327 6.59 -22.03 11.34
N ASP A 328 7.21 -22.60 12.38
CA ASP A 328 8.58 -23.10 12.32
C ASP A 328 9.63 -22.05 11.85
N ALA A 329 9.43 -20.79 12.26
CA ALA A 329 10.31 -19.68 11.88
C ALA A 329 11.76 -19.89 12.34
N ALA A 330 11.99 -20.59 13.45
CA ALA A 330 13.32 -20.88 13.98
C ALA A 330 14.14 -21.71 13.00
N THR A 331 13.55 -22.76 12.43
CA THR A 331 14.21 -23.61 11.44
C THR A 331 14.43 -22.87 10.12
N ALA A 332 13.47 -22.03 9.71
CA ALA A 332 13.63 -21.18 8.52
C ALA A 332 14.79 -20.17 8.69
N ALA A 333 14.91 -19.55 9.86
CA ALA A 333 16.00 -18.64 10.20
C ALA A 333 17.35 -19.36 10.21
N ALA A 334 17.41 -20.52 10.88
CA ALA A 334 18.60 -21.36 10.93
C ALA A 334 19.08 -21.78 9.52
N LEU A 335 18.15 -22.15 8.64
CA LEU A 335 18.46 -22.47 7.25
C LEU A 335 18.97 -21.26 6.45
N LEU A 336 18.34 -20.09 6.61
CA LEU A 336 18.79 -18.85 5.95
C LEU A 336 20.21 -18.48 6.37
N ASN A 337 20.51 -18.54 7.67
CA ASN A 337 21.85 -18.26 8.19
C ASN A 337 22.90 -19.22 7.61
N ALA A 338 22.60 -20.52 7.59
CA ALA A 338 23.51 -21.52 7.02
C ALA A 338 23.73 -21.34 5.50
N LEU A 339 22.69 -20.96 4.76
CA LEU A 339 22.80 -20.66 3.33
C LEU A 339 23.56 -19.36 3.06
N ALA A 340 23.37 -18.35 3.90
CA ALA A 340 24.07 -17.08 3.83
C ALA A 340 25.58 -17.28 4.08
N GLU A 341 25.96 -18.02 5.12
CA GLU A 341 27.35 -18.42 5.38
C GLU A 341 27.97 -19.12 4.15
N ARG A 342 27.30 -20.14 3.60
CA ARG A 342 27.76 -20.86 2.40
C ARG A 342 27.91 -19.98 1.16
N SER A 343 27.05 -18.98 1.00
CA SER A 343 27.11 -18.09 -0.17
C SER A 343 28.29 -17.11 -0.13
N ARG A 344 28.87 -16.88 1.06
CA ARG A 344 29.98 -15.93 1.26
C ARG A 344 31.34 -16.62 1.38
N THR A 345 31.37 -17.89 1.76
CA THR A 345 32.60 -18.68 1.76
C THR A 345 32.94 -19.11 0.33
N PRO A 346 34.05 -18.63 -0.28
CA PRO A 346 34.50 -19.13 -1.57
C PRO A 346 34.82 -20.63 -1.47
N ALA A 347 34.45 -21.38 -2.52
CA ALA A 347 34.73 -22.81 -2.65
C ALA A 347 36.24 -23.11 -2.68
#